data_AF-W1J444-F1
#
_entry.id   AF-W1J444-F1
#
_cell.length_a   1.000
_cell.length_b   1.000
_cell.length_c   1.000
_cell.angle_alpha   90.00
_cell.angle_beta   90.00
_cell.angle_gamma   90.00
#
_symmetry.space_group_name_H-M   'P 1'
#
loop_
_entity.id
_entity.type
_entity.pdbx_description
1 polymer ?
#
loop_
_entity_poly.entity_id
_entity_poly.type
_entity_poly.pdbx_seq_one_letter_code
_entity_poly.pdbx_strand_id
1 'polypeptide(L)'
;MSWPFLAVFFSGWLYIDAAYRDLRWQQWLFRPVTMLLLLLWACQAPGLEISGYLIIAGLLTALLSDTIRMLPSKYLLLSFITLFLSYLLYTISFALHNGFSFFFPLPLIILAVGVAVILIIWTRLDNMRWRVIDNFVMALIMVWVACEQYFSLSNENRFSLMAGALLLLLGHCIRIIDHYRFPFKVSKAIVAVCGFVGHFLIIRSLFL
;
A
#
# COMPACT_ATOMS: atom_id res chain seq x y z
N MET A 1 -17.84 -8.27 -16.19
CA MET A 1 -17.02 -7.08 -15.89
C MET A 1 -17.86 -6.14 -15.02
N SER A 2 -17.48 -5.96 -13.76
CA SER A 2 -18.28 -5.19 -12.79
C SER A 2 -18.07 -3.69 -12.96
N TRP A 3 -19.16 -2.92 -13.01
CA TRP A 3 -19.19 -1.44 -12.99
C TRP A 3 -18.17 -0.76 -12.05
N PRO A 4 -17.93 -1.25 -10.80
CA PRO A 4 -16.90 -0.70 -9.93
C PRO A 4 -15.47 -0.71 -10.49
N PHE A 5 -15.11 -1.67 -11.37
CA PHE A 5 -13.80 -1.71 -12.01
C PHE A 5 -13.55 -0.48 -12.90
N LEU A 6 -14.53 -0.13 -13.74
CA LEU A 6 -14.46 1.04 -14.60
C LEU A 6 -14.42 2.32 -13.76
N ALA A 7 -15.23 2.40 -12.69
CA ALA A 7 -15.25 3.54 -11.79
C ALA A 7 -13.89 3.77 -11.10
N VAL A 8 -13.23 2.70 -10.64
CA VAL A 8 -11.88 2.77 -10.04
C VAL A 8 -10.85 3.20 -11.07
N PHE A 9 -10.91 2.67 -12.29
CA PHE A 9 -9.95 3.01 -13.35
C PHE A 9 -10.10 4.47 -13.80
N PHE A 10 -11.32 4.94 -14.06
CA PHE A 10 -11.59 6.33 -14.44
C PHE A 10 -11.31 7.31 -13.30
N SER A 11 -11.64 6.96 -12.07
CA SER A 11 -11.35 7.80 -10.90
C SER A 11 -9.86 7.88 -10.60
N GLY A 12 -9.13 6.77 -10.77
CA GLY A 12 -7.66 6.74 -10.71
C GLY A 12 -7.02 7.60 -11.80
N TRP A 13 -7.50 7.52 -13.04
CA TRP A 13 -7.03 8.37 -14.15
C TRP A 13 -7.24 9.86 -13.86
N LEU A 14 -8.44 10.24 -13.42
CA LEU A 14 -8.76 11.63 -13.07
C LEU A 14 -7.91 12.15 -11.91
N TYR A 15 -7.57 11.29 -10.94
CA TYR A 15 -6.62 11.67 -9.88
C TYR A 15 -5.22 11.94 -10.45
N ILE A 16 -4.74 11.13 -11.40
CA ILE A 16 -3.43 11.32 -12.03
C ILE A 16 -3.40 12.64 -12.80
N ASP A 17 -4.43 12.94 -13.59
CA ASP A 17 -4.54 14.23 -14.31
C ASP A 17 -4.61 15.41 -13.33
N ALA A 18 -5.36 15.29 -12.22
CA ALA A 18 -5.40 16.30 -11.15
C ALA A 18 -4.08 16.43 -10.39
N ALA A 19 -3.28 15.36 -10.28
CA ALA A 19 -1.95 15.36 -9.68
C ALA A 19 -0.97 16.18 -10.54
N TYR A 20 -1.08 16.09 -11.87
CA TYR A 20 -0.31 16.91 -12.80
C TYR A 20 -0.67 18.40 -12.77
N ARG A 21 -1.94 18.74 -12.47
CA ARG A 21 -2.44 20.13 -12.48
C ARG A 21 -2.31 20.89 -11.15
N ASP A 22 -1.73 20.28 -10.10
CA ASP A 22 -1.55 20.88 -8.77
C ASP A 22 -2.86 21.39 -8.09
N LEU A 23 -4.04 20.93 -8.53
CA LEU A 23 -5.34 21.29 -7.91
C LEU A 23 -5.55 20.51 -6.60
N ARG A 24 -5.13 21.12 -5.48
CA ARG A 24 -5.22 20.54 -4.12
C ARG A 24 -6.62 20.05 -3.73
N TRP A 25 -7.67 20.74 -4.20
CA TRP A 25 -9.07 20.36 -3.93
C TRP A 25 -9.47 19.04 -4.59
N GLN A 26 -9.07 18.82 -5.85
CA GLN A 26 -9.36 17.58 -6.57
C GLN A 26 -8.59 16.40 -5.96
N GLN A 27 -7.33 16.62 -5.58
CA GLN A 27 -6.53 15.59 -4.90
C GLN A 27 -7.12 15.21 -3.53
N TRP A 28 -7.75 16.16 -2.82
CA TRP A 28 -8.38 15.91 -1.54
C TRP A 28 -9.65 15.06 -1.66
N LEU A 29 -10.45 15.26 -2.72
CA LEU A 29 -11.69 14.51 -2.94
C LEU A 29 -11.46 13.15 -3.60
N PHE A 30 -10.65 13.08 -4.65
CA PHE A 30 -10.52 11.86 -5.45
C PHE A 30 -9.76 10.74 -4.73
N ARG A 31 -8.85 11.06 -3.79
CA ARG A 31 -8.12 10.05 -3.01
C ARG A 31 -8.99 9.20 -2.07
N PRO A 32 -9.82 9.79 -1.19
CA PRO A 32 -10.71 9.01 -0.35
C PRO A 32 -11.82 8.34 -1.18
N VAL A 33 -12.32 8.99 -2.24
CA VAL A 33 -13.37 8.42 -3.11
C VAL A 33 -12.90 7.16 -3.82
N THR A 34 -11.71 7.17 -4.44
CA THR A 34 -11.12 5.97 -5.07
C THR A 34 -10.95 4.83 -4.08
N MET A 35 -10.45 5.11 -2.88
CA MET A 35 -10.27 4.10 -1.82
C MET A 35 -11.61 3.56 -1.29
N LEU A 36 -12.64 4.42 -1.17
CA LEU A 36 -14.00 3.99 -0.81
C LEU A 36 -14.61 3.10 -1.89
N LEU A 37 -14.42 3.42 -3.17
CA LEU A 37 -14.90 2.58 -4.28
C LEU A 37 -14.23 1.21 -4.27
N LEU A 38 -12.92 1.17 -4.01
CA LEU A 38 -12.18 -0.08 -3.81
C LEU A 38 -12.74 -0.88 -2.62
N LEU A 39 -13.08 -0.22 -1.52
CA LEU A 39 -13.65 -0.87 -0.33
C LEU A 39 -15.04 -1.43 -0.59
N LEU A 40 -15.91 -0.67 -1.26
CA LEU A 40 -17.23 -1.14 -1.69
C LEU A 40 -17.13 -2.32 -2.66
N TRP A 41 -16.11 -2.33 -3.51
CA TRP A 41 -15.85 -3.45 -4.39
C TRP A 41 -15.36 -4.68 -3.60
N ALA A 42 -14.43 -4.51 -2.66
CA ALA A 42 -13.96 -5.60 -1.81
C ALA A 42 -15.09 -6.28 -1.01
N CYS A 43 -16.06 -5.50 -0.51
CA CYS A 43 -17.22 -6.04 0.19
C CYS A 43 -18.16 -6.89 -0.69
N GLN A 44 -18.05 -6.80 -2.01
CA GLN A 44 -18.85 -7.60 -2.96
C GLN A 44 -18.13 -8.91 -3.37
N ALA A 45 -16.98 -9.23 -2.76
CA ALA A 45 -16.27 -10.46 -3.07
C ALA A 45 -17.10 -11.71 -2.69
N PRO A 46 -17.26 -12.69 -3.59
CA PRO A 46 -17.94 -13.95 -3.28
C PRO A 46 -17.09 -14.79 -2.32
N GLY A 47 -17.71 -15.43 -1.32
CA GLY A 47 -17.02 -16.37 -0.44
C GLY A 47 -15.97 -15.75 0.49
N LEU A 48 -16.28 -14.61 1.12
CA LEU A 48 -15.37 -13.94 2.07
C LEU A 48 -14.97 -14.85 3.25
N GLU A 49 -13.74 -15.34 3.20
CA GLU A 49 -13.08 -16.03 4.30
C GLU A 49 -12.47 -15.04 5.30
N ILE A 50 -11.93 -15.55 6.42
CA ILE A 50 -11.29 -14.75 7.49
C ILE A 50 -10.16 -13.87 6.92
N SER A 51 -9.40 -14.38 5.94
CA SER A 51 -8.35 -13.63 5.24
C SER A 51 -8.92 -12.44 4.45
N GLY A 52 -10.08 -12.61 3.79
CA GLY A 52 -10.76 -11.55 3.04
C GLY A 52 -11.23 -10.40 3.93
N TYR A 53 -11.78 -10.69 5.11
CA TYR A 53 -12.17 -9.66 6.08
C TYR A 53 -10.97 -8.85 6.58
N LEU A 54 -9.81 -9.48 6.75
CA LEU A 54 -8.57 -8.79 7.13
C LEU A 54 -8.05 -7.87 6.02
N ILE A 55 -8.21 -8.23 4.73
CA ILE A 55 -7.90 -7.33 3.61
C ILE A 55 -8.82 -6.12 3.61
N ILE A 56 -10.12 -6.31 3.82
CA ILE A 56 -11.07 -5.18 3.91
C ILE A 56 -10.73 -4.26 5.09
N ALA A 57 -10.41 -4.82 6.26
CA ALA A 57 -9.98 -4.07 7.42
C ALA A 57 -8.64 -3.34 7.19
N GLY A 58 -7.69 -3.98 6.50
CA GLY A 58 -6.43 -3.39 6.07
C GLY A 58 -6.64 -2.21 5.13
N LEU A 59 -7.60 -2.30 4.22
CA LEU A 59 -7.94 -1.22 3.29
C LEU A 59 -8.63 -0.05 4.02
N LEU A 60 -9.53 -0.34 4.95
CA LEU A 60 -10.20 0.66 5.77
C LEU A 60 -9.18 1.45 6.61
N THR A 61 -8.23 0.75 7.24
CA THR A 61 -7.15 1.38 8.00
C THR A 61 -6.17 2.18 7.12
N ALA A 62 -5.88 1.71 5.90
CA ALA A 62 -5.11 2.48 4.91
C ALA A 62 -5.83 3.78 4.51
N LEU A 63 -7.14 3.70 4.29
CA LEU A 63 -7.99 4.85 3.98
C LEU A 63 -7.97 5.86 5.13
N LEU A 64 -8.14 5.40 6.37
CA LEU A 64 -8.02 6.26 7.56
C LEU A 64 -6.64 6.91 7.65
N SER A 65 -5.57 6.14 7.41
CA SER A 65 -4.21 6.70 7.41
C SER A 65 -4.06 7.82 6.39
N ASP A 66 -4.58 7.64 5.19
CA ASP A 66 -4.50 8.62 4.11
C ASP A 66 -5.38 9.85 4.35
N THR A 67 -6.57 9.71 4.94
CA THR A 67 -7.40 10.87 5.33
C THR A 67 -6.74 11.65 6.46
N ILE A 68 -6.21 10.98 7.48
CA ILE A 68 -5.49 11.63 8.60
C ILE A 68 -4.24 12.36 8.10
N ARG A 69 -3.57 11.85 7.07
CA ARG A 69 -2.39 12.50 6.47
C ARG A 69 -2.71 13.83 5.78
N MET A 70 -3.97 14.05 5.40
CA MET A 70 -4.45 15.32 4.83
C MET A 70 -4.76 16.37 5.91
N LEU A 71 -4.88 15.96 7.17
CA LEU A 71 -5.08 16.85 8.31
C LEU A 71 -3.74 17.50 8.75
N PRO A 72 -3.78 18.53 9.63
CA PRO A 72 -2.57 19.25 10.06
C PRO A 72 -1.53 18.32 10.71
N SER A 73 -0.24 18.70 10.66
CA SER A 73 0.91 17.89 11.11
C SER A 73 0.81 17.28 12.51
N LYS A 74 -0.06 17.82 13.38
CA LYS A 74 -0.37 17.26 14.70
C LYS A 74 -0.88 15.80 14.66
N TYR A 75 -1.50 15.36 13.56
CA TYR A 75 -2.00 13.99 13.41
C TYR A 75 -1.09 13.05 12.61
N LEU A 76 0.12 13.50 12.24
CA LEU A 76 1.06 12.65 11.48
C LEU A 76 1.38 11.34 12.21
N LEU A 77 1.57 11.39 13.52
CA LEU A 77 1.85 10.21 14.35
C LEU A 77 0.70 9.19 14.23
N LEU A 78 -0.55 9.66 14.30
CA LEU A 78 -1.73 8.80 14.16
C LEU A 78 -1.82 8.18 12.76
N SER A 79 -1.47 8.94 11.70
CA SER A 79 -1.39 8.42 10.32
C SER A 79 -0.36 7.31 10.18
N PHE A 80 0.81 7.42 10.82
CA PHE A 80 1.81 6.36 10.83
C PHE A 80 1.29 5.09 11.53
N ILE A 81 0.64 5.23 12.69
CA ILE A 81 0.07 4.09 13.43
C ILE A 81 -1.00 3.38 12.61
N THR A 82 -1.92 4.12 11.97
CA THR A 82 -2.96 3.51 11.12
C THR A 82 -2.40 2.85 9.87
N LEU A 83 -1.34 3.39 9.28
CA LEU A 83 -0.67 2.75 8.14
C LEU A 83 0.04 1.46 8.56
N PHE A 84 0.71 1.48 9.70
CA PHE A 84 1.35 0.31 10.27
C PHE A 84 0.32 -0.80 10.50
N LEU A 85 -0.82 -0.44 11.10
CA LEU A 85 -1.92 -1.36 11.33
C LEU A 85 -2.49 -1.94 10.03
N SER A 86 -2.55 -1.15 8.96
CA SER A 86 -2.97 -1.62 7.63
C SER A 86 -2.02 -2.70 7.08
N TYR A 87 -0.71 -2.43 7.08
CA TYR A 87 0.28 -3.40 6.62
C TYR A 87 0.32 -4.65 7.50
N LEU A 88 0.06 -4.49 8.81
CA LEU A 88 -0.11 -5.62 9.73
C LEU A 88 -1.29 -6.50 9.36
N LEU A 89 -2.47 -5.92 9.13
CA LEU A 89 -3.67 -6.66 8.74
C LEU A 89 -3.48 -7.38 7.41
N TYR A 90 -2.85 -6.74 6.41
CA TYR A 90 -2.50 -7.41 5.16
C TYR A 90 -1.54 -8.57 5.35
N THR A 91 -0.48 -8.36 6.14
CA THR A 91 0.50 -9.42 6.41
C THR A 91 -0.16 -10.63 7.06
N ILE A 92 -1.03 -10.43 8.06
CA ILE A 92 -1.77 -11.51 8.71
C ILE A 92 -2.71 -12.19 7.72
N SER A 93 -3.45 -11.41 6.91
CA SER A 93 -4.35 -11.95 5.89
C SER A 93 -3.61 -12.86 4.91
N PHE A 94 -2.46 -12.40 4.44
CA PHE A 94 -1.62 -13.20 3.55
C PHE A 94 -1.20 -14.44 4.30
N ALA A 95 -0.56 -14.32 5.47
CA ALA A 95 -0.03 -15.43 6.25
C ALA A 95 -1.03 -16.56 6.56
N LEU A 96 -2.33 -16.27 6.64
CA LEU A 96 -3.38 -17.29 6.83
C LEU A 96 -3.57 -18.23 5.64
N HIS A 97 -3.12 -17.86 4.44
CA HIS A 97 -3.17 -18.74 3.27
C HIS A 97 -2.09 -19.82 3.42
N ASN A 98 -2.49 -20.99 3.94
CA ASN A 98 -1.63 -22.14 4.21
C ASN A 98 -0.72 -22.48 3.01
N GLY A 99 0.59 -22.40 3.22
CA GLY A 99 1.62 -22.65 2.20
C GLY A 99 2.82 -21.73 2.36
N PHE A 100 3.49 -21.80 3.51
CA PHE A 100 4.82 -21.21 3.68
C PHE A 100 5.87 -22.24 3.27
N SER A 101 6.46 -22.09 2.09
CA SER A 101 7.81 -22.58 1.83
C SER A 101 8.76 -21.42 2.09
N PHE A 102 9.86 -21.67 2.80
CA PHE A 102 10.83 -20.64 3.13
C PHE A 102 11.89 -20.58 2.02
N PHE A 103 11.86 -19.55 1.19
CA PHE A 103 12.84 -19.35 0.12
C PHE A 103 13.87 -18.28 0.52
N PHE A 104 14.98 -18.72 1.12
CA PHE A 104 16.03 -17.87 1.71
C PHE A 104 16.51 -16.65 0.87
N PRO A 105 16.63 -16.71 -0.48
CA PRO A 105 17.06 -15.54 -1.26
C PRO A 105 16.11 -14.35 -1.20
N LEU A 106 14.80 -14.56 -1.05
CA LEU A 106 13.81 -13.47 -1.05
C LEU A 106 13.95 -12.49 0.12
N PRO A 107 13.97 -12.94 1.39
CA PRO A 107 14.14 -12.02 2.52
C PRO A 107 15.48 -11.28 2.42
N LEU A 108 16.53 -11.91 1.89
CA LEU A 108 17.84 -11.26 1.72
C LEU A 108 17.78 -10.09 0.72
N ILE A 109 17.11 -10.27 -0.43
CA ILE A 109 16.95 -9.21 -1.44
C ILE A 109 16.10 -8.06 -0.88
N ILE A 110 14.98 -8.39 -0.22
CA ILE A 110 14.08 -7.39 0.37
C ILE A 110 14.80 -6.61 1.48
N LEU A 111 15.60 -7.30 2.30
CA LEU A 111 16.41 -6.67 3.35
C LEU A 111 17.49 -5.76 2.75
N ALA A 112 18.18 -6.19 1.69
CA ALA A 112 19.18 -5.37 1.00
C ALA A 112 18.57 -4.07 0.45
N VAL A 113 17.40 -4.15 -0.19
CA VAL A 113 16.64 -2.98 -0.63
C VAL A 113 16.24 -2.10 0.55
N GLY A 114 15.75 -2.72 1.63
CA GLY A 114 15.35 -2.00 2.84
C GLY A 114 16.49 -1.20 3.46
N VAL A 115 17.66 -1.83 3.63
CA VAL A 115 18.87 -1.19 4.16
C VAL A 115 19.32 -0.05 3.25
N ALA A 116 19.34 -0.26 1.93
CA ALA A 116 19.72 0.78 0.98
C ALA A 116 18.83 2.03 1.09
N VAL A 117 17.51 1.86 1.17
CA VAL A 117 16.56 2.97 1.32
C VAL A 117 16.75 3.69 2.66
N ILE A 118 16.92 2.93 3.77
CA ILE A 118 17.15 3.53 5.09
C ILE A 118 18.45 4.34 5.09
N LEU A 119 19.54 3.83 4.51
CA LEU A 119 20.83 4.53 4.43
C LEU A 119 20.73 5.85 3.64
N ILE A 120 19.97 5.88 2.54
CA ILE A 120 19.75 7.09 1.72
C ILE A 120 19.09 8.21 2.55
N ILE A 121 18.17 7.84 3.44
CA ILE A 121 17.30 8.75 4.18
C ILE A 121 17.87 9.05 5.58
N TRP A 122 18.78 8.21 6.08
CA TRP A 122 19.35 8.23 7.45
C TRP A 122 19.79 9.61 7.92
N THR A 123 20.45 10.37 7.05
CA THR A 123 21.02 11.69 7.37
C THR A 123 19.96 12.78 7.57
N ARG A 124 18.71 12.54 7.17
CA ARG A 124 17.62 13.53 7.11
C ARG A 124 16.43 13.18 8.00
N LEU A 125 16.40 12.01 8.64
CA LEU A 125 15.32 11.71 9.58
C LEU A 125 15.50 12.59 10.83
N ASP A 126 14.47 13.29 11.28
CA ASP A 126 14.51 14.05 12.55
C ASP A 126 13.95 13.21 13.70
N ASN A 127 13.33 13.79 14.74
CA ASN A 127 12.79 13.06 15.91
C ASN A 127 11.81 11.89 15.58
N MET A 128 11.28 11.81 14.36
CA MET A 128 10.37 10.75 13.92
C MET A 128 11.06 9.50 13.35
N ARG A 129 12.40 9.36 13.43
CA ARG A 129 13.16 8.25 12.79
C ARG A 129 12.55 6.89 13.07
N TRP A 130 12.32 6.61 14.35
CA TRP A 130 11.85 5.31 14.82
C TRP A 130 10.49 4.93 14.24
N ARG A 131 9.58 5.91 14.09
CA ARG A 131 8.23 5.68 13.52
C ARG A 131 8.28 5.43 12.02
N VAL A 132 9.18 6.10 11.31
CA VAL A 132 9.37 5.87 9.87
C VAL A 132 9.98 4.49 9.63
N ILE A 133 11.01 4.12 10.41
CA ILE A 133 11.68 2.82 10.31
C ILE A 133 10.70 1.69 10.62
N ASP A 134 9.95 1.79 11.72
CA ASP A 134 8.97 0.77 12.13
C ASP A 134 7.93 0.48 11.04
N ASN A 135 7.37 1.55 10.46
CA ASN A 135 6.38 1.41 9.39
C ASN A 135 6.99 0.85 8.09
N PHE A 136 8.22 1.26 7.78
CA PHE A 136 8.95 0.77 6.62
C PHE A 136 9.31 -0.71 6.76
N VAL A 137 9.77 -1.14 7.94
CA VAL A 137 10.02 -2.54 8.26
C VAL A 137 8.73 -3.36 8.11
N MET A 138 7.59 -2.83 8.56
CA MET A 138 6.32 -3.53 8.39
C MET A 138 5.91 -3.68 6.92
N ALA A 139 6.15 -2.66 6.09
CA ALA A 139 5.94 -2.75 4.65
C ALA A 139 6.86 -3.81 3.99
N LEU A 140 8.12 -3.93 4.44
CA LEU A 140 9.04 -4.98 3.96
C LEU A 140 8.55 -6.38 4.36
N ILE A 141 8.09 -6.56 5.60
CA ILE A 141 7.52 -7.84 6.08
C ILE A 141 6.29 -8.21 5.25
N MET A 142 5.39 -7.27 4.98
CA MET A 142 4.21 -7.49 4.14
C MET A 142 4.59 -7.98 2.74
N VAL A 143 5.56 -7.34 2.10
CA VAL A 143 6.06 -7.75 0.78
C VAL A 143 6.72 -9.11 0.84
N TRP A 144 7.53 -9.37 1.86
CA TRP A 144 8.18 -10.66 2.04
C TRP A 144 7.16 -11.79 2.12
N VAL A 145 6.16 -11.66 2.99
CA VAL A 145 5.09 -12.67 3.12
C VAL A 145 4.34 -12.85 1.80
N ALA A 146 4.01 -11.77 1.09
CA ALA A 146 3.31 -11.86 -0.20
C ALA A 146 4.15 -12.57 -1.28
N CYS A 147 5.46 -12.29 -1.34
CA CYS A 147 6.38 -12.96 -2.25
C CYS A 147 6.52 -14.45 -1.92
N GLU A 148 6.79 -14.82 -0.66
CA GLU A 148 6.94 -16.23 -0.27
C GLU A 148 5.72 -17.06 -0.68
N GLN A 149 4.51 -16.50 -0.55
CA GLN A 149 3.29 -17.20 -0.92
C GLN A 149 3.15 -17.44 -2.41
N TYR A 150 3.55 -16.48 -3.24
CA TYR A 150 3.54 -16.62 -4.68
C TYR A 150 4.56 -17.67 -5.16
N PHE A 151 5.77 -17.67 -4.58
CA PHE A 151 6.78 -18.67 -4.92
C PHE A 151 6.41 -20.07 -4.40
N SER A 152 5.69 -20.16 -3.28
CA SER A 152 5.25 -21.44 -2.70
C SER A 152 4.16 -22.12 -3.53
N LEU A 153 3.18 -21.36 -4.03
CA LEU A 153 2.17 -21.86 -4.96
C LEU A 153 1.90 -20.78 -6.01
N SER A 154 2.28 -21.06 -7.26
CA SER A 154 2.13 -20.11 -8.37
C SER A 154 0.67 -20.04 -8.83
N ASN A 155 -0.15 -19.28 -8.10
CA ASN A 155 -1.56 -19.06 -8.42
C ASN A 155 -1.81 -17.57 -8.76
N GLU A 156 -2.84 -17.31 -9.58
CA GLU A 156 -3.17 -15.98 -10.08
C GLU A 156 -3.49 -14.98 -8.95
N ASN A 157 -4.18 -15.45 -7.91
CA ASN A 157 -4.55 -14.65 -6.74
C ASN A 157 -3.29 -14.14 -6.01
N ARG A 158 -2.32 -15.04 -5.80
CA ARG A 158 -1.09 -14.76 -5.07
C ARG A 158 -0.15 -13.87 -5.87
N PHE A 159 -0.15 -14.00 -7.20
CA PHE A 159 0.55 -13.05 -8.07
C PHE A 159 -0.01 -11.63 -7.90
N SER A 160 -1.34 -11.50 -7.86
CA SER A 160 -2.00 -10.21 -7.66
C SER A 160 -1.66 -9.61 -6.28
N LEU A 161 -1.63 -10.43 -5.22
CA LEU A 161 -1.18 -9.99 -3.89
C LEU A 161 0.27 -9.50 -3.89
N MET A 162 1.19 -10.28 -4.48
CA MET A 162 2.61 -9.95 -4.57
C MET A 162 2.82 -8.64 -5.34
N ALA A 163 2.24 -8.52 -6.54
CA ALA A 163 2.36 -7.33 -7.36
C ALA A 163 1.76 -6.10 -6.66
N GLY A 164 0.64 -6.27 -5.96
CA GLY A 164 0.02 -5.22 -5.16
C GLY A 164 0.92 -4.75 -4.01
N ALA A 165 1.47 -5.69 -3.24
CA ALA A 165 2.36 -5.40 -2.12
C ALA A 165 3.66 -4.69 -2.58
N LEU A 166 4.26 -5.14 -3.69
CA LEU A 166 5.45 -4.51 -4.28
C LEU A 166 5.20 -3.06 -4.70
N LEU A 167 4.04 -2.78 -5.32
CA LEU A 167 3.67 -1.41 -5.68
C LEU A 167 3.46 -0.54 -4.45
N LEU A 168 2.84 -1.06 -3.38
CA LEU A 168 2.70 -0.33 -2.12
C LEU A 168 4.05 0.01 -1.50
N LEU A 169 5.01 -0.94 -1.52
CA LEU A 169 6.37 -0.70 -1.03
C LEU A 169 7.09 0.35 -1.88
N LEU A 170 7.02 0.26 -3.22
CA LEU A 170 7.60 1.26 -4.12
C LEU A 170 7.02 2.66 -3.86
N GLY A 171 5.70 2.75 -3.73
CA GLY A 171 5.02 4.00 -3.38
C GLY A 171 5.46 4.53 -2.01
N HIS A 172 5.70 3.64 -1.04
CA HIS A 172 6.19 4.02 0.29
C HIS A 172 7.64 4.53 0.23
N CYS A 173 8.54 3.83 -0.46
CA CYS A 173 9.92 4.27 -0.70
C CYS A 173 9.96 5.67 -1.32
N ILE A 174 9.21 5.87 -2.41
CA ILE A 174 9.15 7.17 -3.11
C ILE A 174 8.64 8.26 -2.19
N ARG A 175 7.59 7.99 -1.40
CA ARG A 175 7.02 8.96 -0.46
C ARG A 175 8.04 9.38 0.60
N ILE A 176 8.80 8.44 1.17
CA ILE A 176 9.79 8.76 2.21
C ILE A 176 10.96 9.54 1.59
N ILE A 177 11.43 9.14 0.39
CA ILE A 177 12.51 9.85 -0.31
C ILE A 177 12.11 11.27 -0.70
N ASP A 178 10.88 11.45 -1.20
CA ASP A 178 10.33 12.77 -1.55
C ASP A 178 10.25 13.69 -0.34
N HIS A 179 9.77 13.17 0.79
CA HIS A 179 9.57 13.95 2.01
C HIS A 179 10.88 14.38 2.68
N TYR A 180 11.88 13.50 2.72
CA TYR A 180 13.11 13.72 3.51
C TYR A 180 14.33 14.13 2.68
N ARG A 181 14.38 13.84 1.38
CA ARG A 181 15.58 14.01 0.56
C ARG A 181 15.40 14.98 -0.59
N PHE A 182 14.50 14.67 -1.52
CA PHE A 182 14.34 15.41 -2.77
C PHE A 182 12.86 15.58 -3.10
N PRO A 183 12.24 16.75 -2.85
CA PRO A 183 10.87 16.96 -3.25
C PRO A 183 10.80 17.11 -4.77
N PHE A 184 10.02 16.27 -5.46
CA PHE A 184 9.78 16.38 -6.89
C PHE A 184 8.28 16.36 -7.19
N LYS A 185 7.80 17.23 -8.10
CA LYS A 185 6.36 17.38 -8.35
C LYS A 185 5.67 16.08 -8.78
N VAL A 186 6.38 15.24 -9.54
CA VAL A 186 5.87 13.97 -10.08
C VAL A 186 5.73 12.89 -8.99
N SER A 187 6.39 13.04 -7.83
CA SER A 187 6.37 12.05 -6.74
C SER A 187 4.94 11.78 -6.26
N LYS A 188 4.13 12.83 -6.12
CA LYS A 188 2.75 12.74 -5.64
C LYS A 188 1.89 11.88 -6.57
N ALA A 189 2.08 12.04 -7.88
CA ALA A 189 1.38 11.25 -8.89
C ALA A 189 1.83 9.79 -8.81
N ILE A 190 3.14 9.52 -8.81
CA ILE A 190 3.66 8.14 -8.78
C ILE A 190 3.26 7.42 -7.50
N VAL A 191 3.38 8.06 -6.34
CA VAL A 191 2.97 7.50 -5.04
C VAL A 191 1.48 7.16 -5.03
N ALA A 192 0.64 8.00 -5.64
CA ALA A 192 -0.78 7.72 -5.73
C ALA A 192 -1.09 6.58 -6.71
N VAL A 193 -0.44 6.52 -7.87
CA VAL A 193 -0.57 5.41 -8.83
C VAL A 193 -0.17 4.09 -8.16
N CYS A 194 1.02 4.05 -7.57
CA CYS A 194 1.51 2.89 -6.81
C CYS A 194 0.55 2.51 -5.68
N GLY A 195 0.01 3.49 -4.96
CA GLY A 195 -1.00 3.29 -3.93
C GLY A 195 -2.27 2.65 -4.46
N PHE A 196 -2.90 3.25 -5.47
CA PHE A 196 -4.19 2.77 -5.99
C PHE A 196 -4.07 1.44 -6.71
N VAL A 197 -3.09 1.31 -7.60
CA VAL A 197 -2.86 0.06 -8.33
C VAL A 197 -2.44 -1.04 -7.35
N GLY A 198 -1.66 -0.71 -6.32
CA GLY A 198 -1.30 -1.63 -5.24
C GLY A 198 -2.52 -2.20 -4.52
N HIS A 199 -3.38 -1.33 -3.99
CA HIS A 199 -4.62 -1.73 -3.32
C HIS A 199 -5.59 -2.45 -4.26
N PHE A 200 -5.70 -2.00 -5.51
CA PHE A 200 -6.53 -2.63 -6.52
C PHE A 200 -6.11 -4.08 -6.77
N LEU A 201 -4.82 -4.35 -6.94
CA LEU A 201 -4.30 -5.70 -7.16
C LEU A 201 -4.52 -6.59 -5.93
N ILE A 202 -4.40 -6.06 -4.72
CA ILE A 202 -4.70 -6.81 -3.49
C ILE A 202 -6.18 -7.20 -3.47
N ILE A 203 -7.09 -6.27 -3.76
CA ILE A 203 -8.54 -6.55 -3.72
C ILE A 203 -8.96 -7.46 -4.86
N ARG A 204 -8.36 -7.32 -6.04
CA ARG A 204 -8.59 -8.21 -7.19
C ARG A 204 -8.32 -9.67 -6.83
N SER A 205 -7.36 -9.95 -5.95
CA SER A 205 -7.08 -11.33 -5.52
C SER A 205 -8.26 -12.04 -4.84
N LEU A 206 -9.24 -11.29 -4.30
CA LEU A 206 -10.45 -11.83 -3.68
C LEU A 206 -11.49 -12.33 -4.70
N PHE A 207 -11.32 -11.99 -5.98
CA PHE A 207 -12.26 -12.32 -7.05
C PHE A 207 -11.73 -13.36 -8.04
N LEU A 208 -10.46 -13.74 -7.89
CA LEU A 208 -9.80 -14.77 -8.68
C LEU A 208 -9.96 -16.12 -7.96
#